data_AF-A0A1S4D9P2-F1
#
_entry.id   AF-A0A1S4D9P2-F1
#
_cell.length_a   1.000
_cell.length_b   1.000
_cell.length_c   1.000
_cell.angle_alpha   90.00
_cell.angle_beta   90.00
_cell.angle_gamma   90.00
#
_symmetry.space_group_name_H-M   'P 1'
#
loop_
_entity.id
_entity.type
_entity.pdbx_description
1 polymer ?
#
loop_
_entity_poly.entity_id
_entity_poly.type
_entity_poly.pdbx_seq_one_letter_code
_entity_poly.pdbx_strand_id
1 'polypeptide(L)'
;MVNDEGRHYTVCLLEKTCSCGRFQVDELPCPHAWAVLKSKFLMPENYCSDYYKPNSVVMTYEVPLYPLPDRSEWNIPAHTSEEVVLPPKWKRPPGRPKKKHDKPLSELF
;
A
#
# COMPACT_ATOMS: atom_id res chain seq x y z
N MET A 1 11.35 24.68 7.81
CA MET A 1 10.09 24.86 8.55
C MET A 1 8.99 25.08 7.52
N VAL A 2 7.83 24.45 7.70
CA VAL A 2 6.66 24.57 6.81
C VAL A 2 5.46 24.97 7.67
N ASN A 3 4.68 25.96 7.22
CA ASN A 3 3.39 26.26 7.85
C ASN A 3 2.31 25.44 7.13
N ASP A 4 1.52 24.72 7.90
CA ASP A 4 0.40 23.93 7.43
C ASP A 4 -0.76 24.11 8.42
N GLU A 5 -1.87 24.67 7.92
CA GLU A 5 -3.07 25.00 8.69
C GLU A 5 -2.81 25.80 9.99
N GLY A 6 -1.86 26.74 9.95
CA GLY A 6 -1.52 27.58 11.10
C GLY A 6 -0.62 26.91 12.14
N ARG A 7 -0.16 25.67 11.88
CA ARG A 7 0.88 25.00 12.67
C ARG A 7 2.20 25.01 11.93
N HIS A 8 3.29 25.13 12.68
CA HIS A 8 4.64 25.08 12.14
C HIS A 8 5.22 23.68 12.30
N TYR A 9 5.74 23.14 11.20
CA TYR A 9 6.41 21.85 11.16
C TYR A 9 7.89 22.02 10.83
N THR A 10 8.74 21.36 11.62
CA THR A 10 10.20 21.35 11.39
C THR A 10 10.56 20.08 10.64
N VAL A 11 11.24 20.23 9.51
CA VAL A 11 11.69 19.11 8.66
C VAL A 11 13.21 19.12 8.66
N CYS A 12 13.84 18.00 9.01
CA CYS A 12 15.26 17.76 8.80
C CYS A 12 15.42 16.73 7.68
N LEU A 13 15.93 17.16 6.54
CA LEU A 13 16.13 16.29 5.38
C LEU A 13 17.31 15.33 5.55
N LEU A 14 18.32 15.72 6.32
CA LEU A 14 19.49 14.88 6.60
C LEU A 14 19.09 13.65 7.43
N GLU A 15 18.38 13.90 8.53
CA GLU A 15 17.90 12.86 9.44
C GLU A 15 16.59 12.21 8.96
N LYS A 16 16.04 12.64 7.81
CA LYS A 16 14.74 12.20 7.28
C LYS A 16 13.61 12.29 8.33
N THR A 17 13.56 13.38 9.09
CA THR A 17 12.59 13.58 10.18
C THR A 17 11.67 14.78 9.94
N CYS A 18 10.45 14.69 10.46
CA CYS A 18 9.51 15.80 10.52
C CYS A 18 8.85 15.85 11.91
N SER A 19 8.55 17.04 12.42
CA SER A 19 7.81 17.19 13.68
C SER A 19 6.37 16.66 13.60
N CYS A 20 5.85 16.34 12.41
CA CYS A 20 4.59 15.61 12.25
C CYS A 20 4.70 14.09 12.51
N GLY A 21 5.93 13.56 12.67
CA GLY A 21 6.22 12.16 12.95
C GLY A 21 6.13 11.21 11.75
N ARG A 22 5.37 11.56 10.71
CA ARG A 22 5.13 10.66 9.56
C ARG A 22 6.38 10.32 8.78
N PHE A 23 7.33 11.26 8.65
CA PHE A 23 8.55 11.00 7.88
C PHE A 23 9.38 9.88 8.54
N GLN A 24 9.36 9.80 9.87
CA GLN A 24 10.06 8.77 10.64
C GLN A 24 9.33 7.43 10.59
N VAL A 25 8.00 7.45 10.70
CA VAL A 25 7.18 6.23 10.78
C VAL A 25 7.04 5.55 9.42
N ASP A 26 6.71 6.33 8.39
CA ASP A 26 6.49 5.80 7.05
C ASP A 26 7.81 5.62 6.29
N GLU A 27 8.92 6.18 6.81
CA GLU A 27 10.23 6.27 6.13
C GLU A 27 10.14 6.84 4.69
N LEU A 28 9.09 7.62 4.45
CA LEU A 28 8.75 8.28 3.20
C LEU A 28 8.55 9.77 3.46
N PRO A 29 8.90 10.65 2.50
CA PRO A 29 8.65 12.08 2.65
C PRO A 29 7.16 12.37 2.91
N CYS A 30 6.84 12.83 4.12
CA CYS A 30 5.52 13.34 4.46
C CYS A 30 5.17 14.61 3.64
N PRO A 31 3.91 15.09 3.63
CA PRO A 31 3.52 16.29 2.87
C PRO A 31 4.38 17.52 3.18
N HIS A 32 4.78 17.70 4.44
CA HIS A 32 5.67 18.80 4.85
C HIS A 32 7.09 18.62 4.29
N ALA A 33 7.64 17.41 4.35
CA ALA A 33 8.95 17.12 3.78
C ALA A 33 8.93 17.29 2.26
N TRP A 34 7.85 16.85 1.60
CA TRP A 34 7.63 17.02 0.17
C TRP A 34 7.62 18.50 -0.24
N ALA A 35 6.95 19.36 0.53
CA ALA A 35 6.94 20.80 0.29
C ALA A 35 8.36 21.40 0.35
N VAL A 36 9.19 21.01 1.34
CA VAL A 36 10.58 21.47 1.45
C VAL A 36 11.45 20.95 0.32
N LEU A 37 11.28 19.68 -0.07
CA LEU A 37 12.02 19.07 -1.18
C LEU A 37 11.72 19.80 -2.49
N LYS A 38 10.44 20.06 -2.77
CA LYS A 38 10.00 20.81 -3.93
C LYS A 38 10.56 22.24 -3.94
N SER A 39 10.56 22.94 -2.80
CA SER A 39 11.11 24.31 -2.74
C SER A 39 12.61 24.37 -2.96
N LYS A 40 13.33 23.27 -2.69
CA LYS A 40 14.78 23.15 -2.87
C LYS A 40 15.17 22.47 -4.19
N PHE A 41 14.21 22.13 -5.05
CA PHE A 41 14.44 21.37 -6.29
C PHE A 41 15.22 20.07 -6.07
N LEU A 42 14.94 19.39 -4.97
CA LEU A 42 15.55 18.11 -4.62
C LEU A 42 14.63 16.97 -5.05
N MET A 43 15.23 15.89 -5.54
CA MET A 43 14.53 14.67 -5.96
C MET A 43 14.01 13.91 -4.72
N PRO A 44 12.70 13.75 -4.53
CA PRO A 44 12.14 13.10 -3.34
C PRO A 44 12.54 11.64 -3.17
N GLU A 45 12.83 10.95 -4.27
CA GLU A 45 13.23 9.54 -4.30
C GLU A 45 14.51 9.29 -3.49
N ASN A 46 15.40 10.28 -3.42
CA ASN A 46 16.63 10.21 -2.63
C ASN A 46 16.39 10.26 -1.11
N TYR A 47 15.19 10.66 -0.70
CA TYR A 47 14.81 10.85 0.70
C TYR A 47 13.87 9.76 1.22
N CYS A 48 13.48 8.81 0.37
CA CYS A 48 12.80 7.58 0.78
C CYS A 48 13.80 6.61 1.43
N SER A 49 13.31 5.67 2.24
CA SER A 49 14.07 4.51 2.69
C SER A 49 14.38 3.55 1.55
N ASP A 50 15.47 2.80 1.70
CA ASP A 50 15.87 1.78 0.75
C ASP A 50 14.81 0.67 0.65
N TYR A 51 14.02 0.45 1.71
CA TYR A 51 12.91 -0.51 1.73
C TYR A 51 11.94 -0.35 0.54
N TYR A 52 11.74 0.88 0.07
CA TYR A 52 10.84 1.21 -1.04
C TYR A 52 11.53 1.19 -2.42
N LYS A 53 12.83 0.86 -2.50
CA LYS A 53 13.56 0.83 -3.76
C LYS A 53 13.34 -0.48 -4.51
N PRO A 54 13.38 -0.46 -5.86
CA PRO A 54 13.21 -1.67 -6.67
C PRO A 54 14.16 -2.80 -6.28
N ASN A 55 15.41 -2.48 -5.92
CA ASN A 55 16.38 -3.49 -5.50
C ASN A 55 15.94 -4.26 -4.25
N SER A 56 15.37 -3.58 -3.26
CA SER A 56 14.86 -4.23 -2.05
C SER A 56 13.65 -5.11 -2.33
N VAL A 57 12.79 -4.70 -3.29
CA VAL A 57 11.69 -5.54 -3.76
C VAL A 57 12.24 -6.81 -4.42
N VAL A 58 13.19 -6.69 -5.35
CA VAL A 58 13.80 -7.84 -6.03
C VAL A 58 14.45 -8.79 -5.03
N MET A 59 15.24 -8.27 -4.09
CA MET A 59 15.87 -9.08 -3.03
C MET A 59 14.84 -9.80 -2.14
N THR A 60 13.72 -9.15 -1.83
CA THR A 60 12.65 -9.77 -1.02
C THR A 60 12.03 -10.98 -1.72
N TYR A 61 11.95 -10.96 -3.06
CA TYR A 61 11.40 -12.03 -3.89
C TYR A 61 12.47 -12.87 -4.59
N GLU A 62 13.73 -12.79 -4.17
CA GLU A 62 14.83 -13.57 -4.75
C GLU A 62 14.70 -15.07 -4.46
N VAL A 63 13.78 -15.45 -3.55
CA VAL A 63 13.48 -16.85 -3.26
C VAL A 63 13.01 -17.56 -4.55
N PRO A 64 13.68 -18.66 -4.96
CA PRO A 64 13.28 -19.39 -6.14
C PRO A 64 11.87 -19.95 -5.98
N LEU A 65 10.97 -19.52 -6.85
CA LEU A 65 9.66 -20.15 -7.02
C LEU A 65 9.86 -21.41 -7.86
N TYR A 66 9.87 -22.57 -7.20
CA TYR A 66 9.83 -23.83 -7.90
C TYR A 66 8.43 -24.01 -8.53
N PRO A 67 8.34 -24.37 -9.81
CA PRO A 67 7.07 -24.71 -10.40
C PRO A 67 6.46 -25.86 -9.60
N LEU A 68 5.14 -25.81 -9.41
CA LEU A 68 4.43 -26.95 -8.87
C LEU A 68 4.63 -28.15 -9.82
N PRO A 69 4.95 -29.34 -9.30
CA PRO A 69 5.05 -30.54 -10.12
C PRO A 69 3.71 -30.81 -10.80
N ASP A 70 3.71 -31.63 -11.86
CA ASP A 70 2.46 -32.03 -12.50
C ASP A 70 1.54 -32.73 -11.49
N ARG A 71 0.22 -32.60 -11.69
CA ARG A 71 -0.76 -33.22 -10.79
C ARG A 71 -0.57 -34.73 -10.66
N SER A 72 -0.05 -35.41 -11.69
CA SER A 72 0.26 -36.84 -11.65
C SER A 72 1.39 -37.21 -10.69
N GLU A 73 2.26 -36.25 -10.33
CA GLU A 73 3.39 -36.44 -9.42
C GLU A 73 3.04 -36.11 -7.97
N TRP A 74 1.83 -35.64 -7.70
CA TRP A 74 1.42 -35.24 -6.35
C TRP A 74 1.17 -36.47 -5.46
N ASN A 75 1.87 -36.54 -4.33
CA ASN A 75 1.54 -37.48 -3.26
C ASN A 75 0.38 -36.94 -2.41
N ILE A 76 -0.85 -37.23 -2.82
CA ILE A 76 -2.06 -36.84 -2.09
C ILE A 76 -2.46 -37.98 -1.14
N PRO A 77 -2.45 -37.78 0.19
CA PRO A 77 -2.92 -38.78 1.14
C PRO A 77 -4.41 -39.14 0.94
N ALA A 78 -4.78 -40.39 1.20
CA ALA A 78 -6.16 -40.88 1.02
C ALA A 78 -7.20 -40.01 1.74
N HIS A 79 -6.93 -39.64 2.99
CA HIS A 79 -7.82 -38.79 3.79
C HIS A 79 -8.06 -37.40 3.18
N THR A 80 -7.09 -36.85 2.43
CA THR A 80 -7.23 -35.57 1.73
C THR A 80 -8.01 -35.73 0.44
N SER A 81 -7.80 -36.83 -0.30
CA SER A 81 -8.55 -37.10 -1.53
C SER A 81 -10.03 -37.37 -1.29
N GLU A 82 -10.37 -37.88 -0.10
CA GLU A 82 -11.74 -38.18 0.32
C GLU A 82 -12.44 -36.96 0.96
N GLU A 83 -11.70 -35.89 1.26
CA GLU A 83 -12.23 -34.70 1.89
C GLU A 83 -13.10 -33.90 0.93
N VAL A 84 -14.39 -33.76 1.26
CA VAL A 84 -15.32 -32.94 0.50
C VAL A 84 -15.29 -31.51 1.03
N VAL A 85 -14.68 -30.60 0.27
CA VAL A 85 -14.69 -29.16 0.58
C VAL A 85 -16.10 -28.59 0.34
N LEU A 86 -16.83 -28.36 1.42
CA LEU A 86 -18.15 -27.73 1.36
C LEU A 86 -18.03 -26.21 1.22
N PRO A 87 -18.98 -25.55 0.53
CA PRO A 87 -19.02 -24.10 0.48
C PRO A 87 -19.16 -23.51 1.89
N PRO A 88 -18.64 -22.29 2.13
CA PRO A 88 -18.84 -21.60 3.40
C PRO A 88 -20.33 -21.52 3.73
N LYS A 89 -20.68 -21.82 5.00
CA LYS A 89 -22.07 -21.76 5.48
C LYS A 89 -22.67 -20.34 5.38
N TRP A 90 -21.82 -19.32 5.38
CA TRP A 90 -22.24 -17.93 5.35
C TRP A 90 -22.27 -17.39 3.92
N LYS A 91 -23.42 -16.81 3.55
CA LYS A 91 -23.52 -16.00 2.35
C LYS A 91 -22.72 -14.71 2.56
N ARG A 92 -22.04 -14.25 1.51
CA ARG A 92 -21.51 -12.88 1.51
C ARG A 92 -22.67 -11.93 1.81
N PRO A 93 -22.53 -11.01 2.77
CA PRO A 93 -23.56 -10.02 3.02
C PRO A 93 -23.82 -9.24 1.71
N PRO A 94 -25.06 -8.78 1.48
CA PRO A 94 -25.34 -7.91 0.34
C PRO A 94 -24.34 -6.74 0.36
N GLY A 95 -23.69 -6.52 -0.78
CA GLY A 95 -22.75 -5.41 -0.93
C GLY A 95 -23.41 -4.07 -0.66
N ARG A 96 -22.58 -3.03 -0.49
CA ARG A 96 -23.08 -1.66 -0.29
C ARG A 96 -24.12 -1.32 -1.37
N PRO A 97 -25.34 -0.91 -1.00
CA PRO A 97 -26.33 -0.42 -1.96
C PRO A 97 -25.70 0.64 -2.86
N LYS A 98 -25.95 0.56 -4.17
CA LYS A 98 -25.51 1.62 -5.10
C LYS A 98 -26.02 2.95 -4.57
N LYS A 99 -25.15 3.95 -4.43
CA LYS A 99 -25.59 5.31 -4.16
C LYS A 99 -26.54 5.71 -5.30
N LYS A 100 -27.74 6.17 -4.95
CA LYS A 100 -28.57 6.90 -5.91
C LYS A 100 -27.76 8.13 -6.28
N HIS A 101 -27.41 8.26 -7.55
CA HIS A 101 -26.93 9.54 -8.04
C HIS A 101 -28.14 10.47 -8.05
N ASP A 102 -28.01 11.62 -7.40
CA ASP A 102 -28.95 12.70 -7.62
C ASP A 102 -28.91 13.04 -9.11
N LYS A 103 -30.09 13.16 -9.73
CA LYS A 103 -30.17 13.59 -11.13
C LYS A 103 -29.45 14.94 -11.24
N PRO A 104 -28.63 15.15 -12.29
CA PRO A 104 -28.03 16.45 -12.51
C PRO A 104 -29.13 17.52 -12.60
N LEU A 105 -28.83 18.73 -12.14
CA LEU A 105 -29.77 19.86 -12.11
C LEU A 105 -30.43 20.11 -13.49
N SER A 106 -29.77 19.70 -14.57
CA SER A 106 -30.25 19.75 -15.95
C SER A 106 -31.47 18.87 -16.26
N GLU A 107 -31.85 17.94 -15.38
CA GLU A 107 -33.05 17.09 -15.53
C GLU A 107 -34.19 17.50 -14.57
N LEU A 108 -34.01 18.57 -13.80
CA LEU A 108 -35.02 19.13 -12.90
C LEU A 108 -35.73 20.37 -13.47
N PHE A 109 -35.35 20.80 -14.68
CA PHE A 109 -35.97 21.89 -15.44
C PHE A 109 -36.29 21.43 -16.85
#